data_AF-A0A847BHW8-F1
#
_entry.id   AF-A0A847BHW8-F1
#
_cell.length_a   1.000
_cell.length_b   1.000
_cell.length_c   1.000
_cell.angle_alpha   90.00
_cell.angle_beta   90.00
_cell.angle_gamma   90.00
#
_symmetry.space_group_name_H-M   'P 1'
#
loop_
_entity.id
_entity.type
_entity.pdbx_description
1 polymer ?
#
loop_
_entity_poly.entity_id
_entity_poly.type
_entity_poly.pdbx_seq_one_letter_code
_entity_poly.pdbx_strand_id
1 'polypeptide(L)'
;MQKNDGGRKRRTLDARVVNQEARGHWLDILGALAHGLTPAINRVGRHVPCPVHGGKDGFRLFQNVNETGGGVCNTCGAFDDGLSLLMWYNE
;
A
#
# COMPACT_ATOMS: atom_id res chain seq x y z
N MET A 1 -30.98 36.91 8.89
CA MET A 1 -30.61 35.82 7.96
C MET A 1 -29.15 35.47 8.18
N GLN A 2 -28.86 34.40 8.93
CA GLN A 2 -27.50 33.87 9.06
C GLN A 2 -27.11 33.17 7.76
N LYS A 3 -25.93 33.49 7.21
CA LYS A 3 -25.26 32.65 6.21
C LYS A 3 -24.15 31.90 6.93
N ASN A 4 -24.40 30.62 7.24
CA ASN A 4 -23.38 29.70 7.72
C ASN A 4 -22.81 28.95 6.51
N ASP A 5 -21.67 29.42 5.99
CA ASP A 5 -20.89 28.64 5.02
C ASP A 5 -20.03 27.61 5.75
N GLY A 6 -20.64 26.45 6.01
CA GLY A 6 -20.00 25.26 6.56
C GLY A 6 -19.06 24.55 5.56
N GLY A 7 -18.12 25.29 4.98
CA GLY A 7 -17.08 24.72 4.11
C GLY A 7 -16.21 23.73 4.88
N ARG A 8 -16.37 22.44 4.60
CA ARG A 8 -15.50 21.37 5.16
C ARG A 8 -14.06 21.63 4.72
N LYS A 9 -13.26 22.28 5.58
CA LYS A 9 -11.81 22.40 5.39
C LYS A 9 -11.26 21.01 5.04
N ARG A 10 -10.55 20.89 3.90
CA ARG A 10 -9.77 19.68 3.61
C ARG A 10 -8.80 19.49 4.77
N ARG A 11 -8.99 18.43 5.53
CA ARG A 11 -8.02 18.00 6.52
C ARG A 11 -6.98 17.22 5.75
N THR A 12 -5.81 17.81 5.58
CA THR A 12 -4.65 17.08 5.08
C THR A 12 -4.12 16.24 6.23
N LEU A 13 -3.94 14.94 6.00
CA LEU A 13 -3.26 14.05 6.91
C LEU A 13 -1.81 13.89 6.45
N ASP A 14 -0.87 13.90 7.39
CA ASP A 14 0.54 13.62 7.09
C ASP A 14 0.69 12.14 6.77
N ALA A 15 1.25 11.83 5.60
CA ALA A 15 1.48 10.45 5.14
C ALA A 15 2.32 9.64 6.13
N ARG A 16 3.28 10.28 6.82
CA ARG A 16 4.09 9.63 7.87
C ARG A 16 3.22 9.19 9.03
N VAL A 17 2.29 10.04 9.47
CA VAL A 17 1.37 9.71 10.56
C VAL A 17 0.46 8.57 10.14
N VAL A 18 -0.11 8.62 8.94
CA VAL A 18 -0.94 7.52 8.42
C VAL A 18 -0.15 6.20 8.38
N ASN A 19 1.09 6.23 7.87
CA ASN A 19 1.94 5.05 7.82
C ASN A 19 2.29 4.50 9.22
N GLN A 20 2.46 5.38 10.22
CA GLN A 20 2.71 4.99 11.61
C GLN A 20 1.50 4.35 12.28
N GLU A 21 0.31 4.92 12.08
CA GLU A 21 -0.94 4.39 12.65
C GLU A 21 -1.37 3.07 11.99
N ALA A 22 -0.96 2.84 10.74
CA ALA A 22 -1.23 1.60 10.00
C ALA A 22 -0.31 0.42 10.35
N ARG A 23 0.73 0.65 11.18
CA ARG A 23 1.65 -0.41 11.62
C ARG A 23 0.89 -1.54 12.29
N GLY A 24 1.23 -2.79 11.95
CA GLY A 24 0.54 -3.98 12.43
C GLY A 24 -0.75 -4.33 11.67
N HIS A 25 -1.21 -3.45 10.78
CA HIS A 25 -2.47 -3.59 10.02
C HIS A 25 -2.26 -3.62 8.51
N TRP A 26 -1.02 -3.53 8.03
CA TRP A 26 -0.75 -3.39 6.60
C TRP A 26 -1.19 -4.58 5.77
N LEU A 27 -1.10 -5.82 6.28
CA LEU A 27 -1.61 -6.97 5.53
C LEU A 27 -3.12 -6.88 5.29
N ASP A 28 -3.88 -6.43 6.30
CA ASP A 28 -5.34 -6.26 6.19
C ASP A 28 -5.68 -5.11 5.24
N ILE A 29 -4.99 -3.97 5.38
CA ILE A 29 -5.18 -2.78 4.53
C ILE A 29 -4.88 -3.12 3.06
N LEU A 30 -3.74 -3.76 2.79
CA LEU A 30 -3.37 -4.19 1.43
C LEU A 30 -4.36 -5.21 0.88
N GLY A 31 -4.80 -6.16 1.71
CA GLY A 31 -5.81 -7.16 1.34
C GLY A 31 -7.16 -6.53 0.97
N ALA A 32 -7.55 -5.45 1.64
CA ALA A 32 -8.80 -4.75 1.38
C ALA A 32 -8.74 -3.76 0.20
N LEU A 33 -7.59 -3.13 -0.03
CA LEU A 33 -7.46 -2.03 -1.02
C LEU A 33 -6.79 -2.46 -2.32
N ALA A 34 -6.05 -3.57 -2.33
CA ALA A 34 -5.26 -4.00 -3.48
C ALA A 34 -5.36 -5.52 -3.67
N HIS A 35 -6.53 -6.00 -4.11
CA HIS A 35 -6.83 -7.43 -4.25
C HIS A 35 -5.81 -8.21 -5.10
N GLY A 36 -5.17 -7.56 -6.09
CA GLY A 36 -4.11 -8.15 -6.90
C GLY A 36 -2.85 -8.55 -6.11
N LEU A 37 -2.68 -8.03 -4.89
CA LEU A 37 -1.59 -8.40 -3.98
C LEU A 37 -1.86 -9.70 -3.21
N THR A 38 -3.06 -10.28 -3.28
CA THR A 38 -3.43 -11.51 -2.54
C THR A 38 -2.40 -12.65 -2.67
N PRO A 39 -1.83 -12.95 -3.86
CA PRO A 39 -0.79 -13.97 -3.98
C PRO A 39 0.47 -13.67 -3.16
N ALA A 40 0.87 -12.40 -3.08
CA ALA A 40 2.03 -11.96 -2.30
C ALA A 40 1.72 -11.90 -0.80
N ILE A 41 0.50 -11.52 -0.41
CA ILE A 41 0.01 -11.55 0.98
C ILE A 41 0.05 -12.98 1.53
N ASN A 42 -0.42 -13.96 0.75
CA ASN A 42 -0.40 -15.36 1.16
C ASN A 42 1.00 -15.98 1.22
N ARG A 43 2.02 -15.28 0.69
CA ARG A 43 3.40 -15.76 0.58
C ARG A 43 4.40 -14.65 0.87
N VAL A 44 4.22 -13.95 2.00
CA VAL A 44 5.10 -12.84 2.40
C VAL A 44 6.58 -13.20 2.25
N GLY A 45 7.36 -12.30 1.65
CA GLY A 45 8.77 -12.50 1.37
C GLY A 45 9.09 -13.38 0.16
N ARG A 46 8.10 -14.00 -0.49
CA ARG A 46 8.29 -14.82 -1.70
C ARG A 46 7.84 -14.07 -2.94
N HIS A 47 8.57 -14.31 -4.03
CA HIS A 47 8.26 -13.74 -5.32
C HIS A 47 7.02 -14.39 -5.96
N VAL A 48 6.23 -13.56 -6.62
CA VAL A 48 5.04 -13.87 -7.42
C VAL A 48 5.08 -13.01 -8.70
N PRO A 49 4.22 -13.28 -9.70
CA PRO A 49 4.02 -12.37 -10.83
C PRO A 49 3.75 -10.94 -10.35
N CYS A 50 4.24 -9.93 -11.09
CA CYS A 50 3.94 -8.55 -10.77
C CYS A 50 2.43 -8.28 -10.95
N PRO A 51 1.76 -7.68 -9.96
CA PRO A 51 0.33 -7.40 -10.05
C PRO A 51 -0.03 -6.35 -11.12
N VAL A 52 0.94 -5.52 -11.53
CA VAL A 52 0.72 -4.41 -12.49
C VAL A 52 1.04 -4.82 -13.93
N HIS A 53 2.20 -5.46 -14.18
CA HIS A 53 2.63 -5.83 -15.55
C HIS A 53 2.74 -7.34 -15.80
N GLY A 54 2.39 -8.19 -14.83
CA GLY A 54 2.47 -9.65 -14.97
C GLY A 54 3.90 -10.22 -14.83
N GLY A 55 4.25 -11.19 -15.68
CA GLY A 55 5.52 -11.93 -15.58
C GLY A 55 5.42 -13.18 -14.69
N LYS A 56 6.57 -13.69 -14.23
CA LYS A 56 6.64 -14.98 -13.50
C LYS A 56 6.84 -14.82 -12.00
N ASP A 57 7.79 -13.98 -11.60
CA ASP A 57 8.29 -13.87 -10.23
C ASP A 57 8.88 -12.47 -9.94
N GLY A 58 8.29 -11.44 -10.54
CA GLY A 58 8.80 -10.08 -10.48
C GLY A 58 8.55 -9.37 -9.16
N PHE A 59 7.54 -9.73 -8.36
CA PHE A 59 7.09 -8.94 -7.20
C PHE A 59 7.09 -9.74 -5.90
N ARG A 60 7.42 -9.10 -4.78
CA ARG A 60 7.19 -9.63 -3.43
C ARG A 60 6.89 -8.52 -2.43
N LEU A 61 6.16 -8.87 -1.37
CA LEU A 61 6.10 -8.06 -0.16
C LEU A 61 7.36 -8.30 0.71
N PHE A 62 7.77 -7.28 1.47
CA PHE A 62 8.88 -7.45 2.42
C PHE A 62 8.46 -8.31 3.62
N GLN A 63 9.43 -8.90 4.33
CA GLN A 63 9.12 -9.76 5.49
C GLN A 63 8.42 -9.01 6.62
N ASN A 64 8.75 -7.73 6.78
CA ASN A 64 8.15 -6.82 7.74
C ASN A 64 6.94 -6.05 7.17
N VAL A 65 6.31 -6.53 6.08
CA VAL A 65 5.21 -5.82 5.43
C VAL A 65 4.08 -5.50 6.40
N ASN A 66 3.80 -6.32 7.40
CA ASN A 66 2.73 -5.98 8.35
C ASN A 66 3.05 -4.72 9.18
N GLU A 67 4.34 -4.39 9.34
CA GLU A 67 4.80 -3.17 10.01
C GLU A 67 4.94 -2.00 9.03
N THR A 68 5.47 -2.21 7.83
CA THR A 68 5.85 -1.10 6.94
C THR A 68 4.92 -0.92 5.74
N GLY A 69 4.24 -1.98 5.30
CA GLY A 69 3.44 -2.02 4.09
C GLY A 69 4.23 -2.14 2.79
N GLY A 70 5.56 -2.23 2.86
CA GLY A 70 6.43 -2.18 1.69
C GLY A 70 6.55 -3.47 0.87
N GLY A 71 7.00 -3.31 -0.37
CA GLY A 71 7.25 -4.38 -1.32
C GLY A 71 8.24 -3.97 -2.40
N VAL A 72 8.59 -4.91 -3.28
CA VAL A 72 9.52 -4.65 -4.38
C VAL A 72 9.12 -5.43 -5.62
N CYS A 73 9.23 -4.78 -6.77
CA CYS A 73 9.22 -5.39 -8.07
C CYS A 73 10.60 -5.26 -8.72
N ASN A 74 11.14 -6.35 -9.28
CA ASN A 74 12.43 -6.36 -9.96
C ASN A 74 12.52 -5.40 -11.16
N THR A 75 11.37 -4.97 -11.70
CA THR A 75 11.30 -4.05 -12.84
C THR A 75 10.63 -2.71 -12.49
N CYS A 76 9.60 -2.69 -11.63
CA CYS A 76 8.94 -1.43 -11.25
C CYS A 76 9.67 -0.66 -10.14
N GLY A 77 10.55 -1.31 -9.39
CA GLY A 77 11.27 -0.70 -8.28
C GLY A 77 10.78 -1.13 -6.90
N ALA A 78 11.35 -0.49 -5.87
CA ALA A 78 11.03 -0.73 -4.47
C ALA A 78 10.06 0.33 -3.92
N PHE A 79 9.17 -0.10 -3.04
CA PHE A 79 8.17 0.73 -2.37
C PHE A 79 8.35 0.53 -0.87
N ASP A 80 8.91 1.54 -0.21
CA ASP A 80 9.40 1.40 1.16
C ASP A 80 8.29 1.36 2.22
N ASP A 81 7.13 1.94 1.89
CA ASP A 81 5.96 1.99 2.77
C ASP A 81 4.64 1.63 2.05
N GLY A 82 3.60 1.37 2.85
CA GLY A 82 2.32 0.91 2.36
C GLY A 82 1.56 1.95 1.53
N LEU A 83 1.67 3.24 1.82
CA LEU A 83 1.07 4.28 0.96
C LEU A 83 1.77 4.34 -0.39
N SER A 84 3.11 4.29 -0.41
CA SER A 84 3.90 4.25 -1.65
C SER A 84 3.56 3.03 -2.50
N LEU A 85 3.40 1.86 -1.87
CA LEU A 85 2.99 0.64 -2.55
C LEU A 85 1.56 0.74 -3.12
N LEU A 86 0.61 1.28 -2.34
CA LEU A 86 -0.77 1.47 -2.79
C LEU A 86 -0.87 2.50 -3.91
N MET A 87 -0.08 3.58 -3.87
CA MET A 87 -0.04 4.55 -4.96
C MET A 87 0.40 3.89 -6.25
N TRP A 88 1.54 3.21 -6.25
CA TRP A 88 2.03 2.48 -7.42
C TRP A 88 1.05 1.45 -7.96
N TYR A 89 0.38 0.71 -7.07
CA TYR A 89 -0.60 -0.30 -7.50
C TYR A 89 -1.84 0.30 -8.19
N ASN A 90 -2.19 1.56 -7.88
CA ASN A 90 -3.39 2.23 -8.37
C ASN A 90 -3.12 3.27 -9.49
N GLU A 91 -1.87 3.41 -9.96
CA GLU A 91 -1.51 4.21 -11.13
C GLU A 91 -1.82 3.49 -12.46
#